data_AF-M5VV70-F1
#
_entry.id   AF-M5VV70-F1
#
_cell.length_a   1.000
_cell.length_b   1.000
_cell.length_c   1.000
_cell.angle_alpha   90.00
_cell.angle_beta   90.00
_cell.angle_gamma   90.00
#
_symmetry.space_group_name_H-M   'P 1'
#
loop_
_entity.id
_entity.type
_entity.pdbx_description
1 polymer ?
#
loop_
_entity_poly.entity_id
_entity_poly.type
_entity_poly.pdbx_seq_one_letter_code
_entity_poly.pdbx_strand_id
1 'polypeptide(L)'
;MASKLKVEELRNQLAQRGLTTTGNKPTLLQRLEVALRQENKQPPDASDVSASIVSRKRGRQSNEDGESTGSEKIKATDEFQDMSVKQLREQATLRGISATGSKKELLERLSEDSDDIPLGGANEEGNGSKEKIVTATKKGAAVLDQWLPEHIKAHYHVLQLGDDVYDAMLNQTNVGYNNNKFYVIQVLESDAGGTFMVYYRWGRVGVKGQNKIQGPYTSRDSAINEFKQKFYDKTKNDWSNRKMFESFPHHYMWIEMDYNEEEKQLSVQEKNDSALRGQPLETQLEPRIAKFISLICNISMMKQHMMEIGYNADKLPLGKLSKSTISKGYNILKRIADVIGGSNRRTIEQLSGEFYTVIPHDFGFKKMSNFVIDTPQKLKQKLEMVEALDEIVVATKLLKDDTGMQEDPLYSSYQRLRCELTPLGADSDEFNMIAKYLHNTHAKTHSNYAVDIIQIFRASKEGEVERFRKFSSMKNRMLLWHGSRLTNWAGILSQGLRIAPPEAPVTGYMFGKGIYFADMFSKSANYCYATDGCTAGVLLLCEVVFQVSASKKHKFTTKMTWC
;
A
#
# COMPACT_ATOMS: atom_id res chain seq x y z
N MET A 1 -14.59 17.71 -47.71
CA MET A 1 -13.79 18.00 -48.91
C MET A 1 -12.27 17.86 -48.69
N ALA A 2 -11.75 18.07 -47.47
CA ALA A 2 -10.30 18.00 -47.20
C ALA A 2 -9.68 16.58 -47.32
N SER A 3 -10.43 15.50 -47.05
CA SER A 3 -9.89 14.13 -46.99
C SER A 3 -9.33 13.57 -48.31
N LYS A 4 -9.65 14.19 -49.45
CA LYS A 4 -9.15 13.77 -50.78
C LYS A 4 -7.87 14.48 -51.23
N LEU A 5 -7.39 15.48 -50.49
CA LEU A 5 -6.22 16.28 -50.88
C LEU A 5 -4.90 15.52 -50.66
N LYS A 6 -3.91 15.78 -51.51
CA LYS A 6 -2.53 15.30 -51.32
C LYS A 6 -1.83 16.10 -50.21
N VAL A 7 -0.78 15.55 -49.62
CA VAL A 7 -0.06 16.17 -48.48
C VAL A 7 0.45 17.57 -48.82
N GLU A 8 0.92 17.77 -50.04
CA GLU A 8 1.45 19.04 -50.52
C GLU A 8 0.35 20.10 -50.66
N GLU A 9 -0.83 19.73 -51.15
CA GLU A 9 -2.01 20.61 -51.21
C GLU A 9 -2.50 21.00 -49.80
N LEU A 10 -2.46 20.07 -48.85
CA LEU A 10 -2.81 20.35 -47.45
C LEU A 10 -1.84 21.35 -46.82
N ARG A 11 -0.54 21.22 -47.09
CA ARG A 11 0.47 22.18 -46.62
C ARG A 11 0.26 23.55 -47.24
N ASN A 12 -0.04 23.63 -48.54
CA ASN A 12 -0.32 24.90 -49.21
C ASN A 12 -1.58 25.58 -48.65
N GLN A 13 -2.66 24.82 -48.39
CA GLN A 13 -3.88 25.39 -47.80
C GLN A 13 -3.71 25.83 -46.33
N LEU A 14 -2.84 25.17 -45.57
CA LEU A 14 -2.46 25.58 -44.22
C LEU A 14 -1.56 26.81 -44.24
N ALA A 15 -0.57 26.86 -45.15
CA ALA A 15 0.33 27.99 -45.31
C ALA A 15 -0.40 29.27 -45.72
N GLN A 16 -1.37 29.18 -46.66
CA GLN A 16 -2.24 30.30 -47.03
C GLN A 16 -3.06 30.85 -45.85
N ARG A 17 -3.29 30.04 -44.82
CA ARG A 17 -4.00 30.42 -43.59
C ARG A 17 -3.06 30.76 -42.43
N GLY A 18 -1.75 30.85 -42.69
CA GLY A 18 -0.74 31.14 -41.66
C GLY A 18 -0.54 30.03 -40.63
N LEU A 19 -0.99 28.81 -40.91
CA LEU A 19 -0.93 27.67 -39.99
C LEU A 19 0.29 26.77 -40.26
N THR A 20 0.79 26.12 -39.22
CA THR A 20 1.95 25.23 -39.29
C THR A 20 1.75 24.09 -40.29
N THR A 21 2.75 23.86 -41.15
CA THR A 21 2.73 22.86 -42.24
C THR A 21 3.46 21.56 -41.90
N THR A 22 3.97 21.43 -40.67
CA THR A 22 4.67 20.26 -40.17
C THR A 22 3.71 19.18 -39.65
N GLY A 23 4.10 17.91 -39.83
CA GLY A 23 3.34 16.74 -39.40
C GLY A 23 2.96 15.77 -40.53
N ASN A 24 2.40 14.62 -40.13
CA ASN A 24 1.89 13.59 -41.04
C ASN A 24 0.50 13.96 -41.60
N LYS A 25 0.04 13.30 -42.66
CA LYS A 25 -1.21 13.62 -43.37
C LYS A 25 -2.45 13.75 -42.45
N PRO A 26 -2.69 12.85 -41.48
CA PRO A 26 -3.82 12.98 -40.55
C PRO A 26 -3.77 14.25 -39.70
N THR A 27 -2.58 14.63 -39.23
CA THR A 27 -2.39 15.84 -38.41
C THR A 27 -2.67 17.11 -39.23
N LEU A 28 -2.21 17.16 -40.48
CA LEU A 28 -2.47 18.28 -41.40
C LEU A 28 -3.96 18.38 -41.76
N LEU A 29 -4.62 17.25 -41.98
CA LEU A 29 -6.06 17.19 -42.23
C LEU A 29 -6.87 17.71 -41.04
N GLN A 30 -6.57 17.23 -39.84
CA GLN A 30 -7.27 17.66 -38.63
C GLN A 30 -7.09 19.17 -38.40
N ARG A 31 -5.87 19.69 -38.63
CA ARG A 31 -5.58 21.13 -38.50
C ARG A 31 -6.36 21.96 -39.53
N LEU A 32 -6.43 21.50 -40.77
CA LEU A 32 -7.18 22.18 -41.83
C LEU A 32 -8.69 22.13 -41.57
N GLU A 33 -9.23 21.00 -41.09
CA GLU A 33 -10.64 20.88 -40.75
C GLU A 33 -11.05 21.76 -39.57
N VAL A 34 -10.18 21.94 -38.58
CA VAL A 34 -10.41 22.88 -37.48
C VAL A 34 -10.44 24.32 -37.99
N ALA A 35 -9.51 24.69 -38.87
CA ALA A 35 -9.45 26.02 -39.46
C ALA A 35 -10.73 26.35 -40.28
N LEU A 36 -11.16 25.42 -41.14
CA LEU A 36 -12.38 25.58 -41.94
C LEU A 36 -13.65 25.67 -41.08
N ARG A 37 -13.68 24.98 -39.93
CA ARG A 37 -14.80 25.07 -38.97
C ARG A 37 -14.83 26.41 -38.22
N GLN A 38 -13.69 27.07 -38.08
CA GLN A 38 -13.61 28.40 -37.47
C GLN A 38 -13.96 29.50 -38.49
N GLU A 39 -13.56 29.34 -39.75
CA GLU A 39 -14.00 30.22 -40.86
C GLU A 39 -15.53 30.18 -41.04
N ASN A 40 -16.17 29.01 -40.92
CA ASN A 40 -17.63 28.88 -40.99
C ASN A 40 -18.41 29.39 -39.77
N LYS A 41 -17.76 30.04 -38.78
CA LYS A 41 -18.40 30.60 -37.58
C LYS A 41 -18.44 32.13 -37.55
N GLN A 42 -18.02 32.83 -38.61
CA GLN A 42 -18.24 34.27 -38.74
C GLN A 42 -19.55 34.58 -39.48
N PRO A 43 -20.40 35.50 -38.98
CA PRO A 43 -21.60 35.97 -39.70
C PRO A 43 -21.21 36.99 -40.79
N PRO A 44 -21.99 37.13 -41.88
CA PRO A 44 -21.82 38.24 -42.82
C PRO A 44 -22.39 39.55 -42.24
N ASP A 45 -21.71 40.65 -42.51
CA ASP A 45 -22.13 42.01 -42.18
C ASP A 45 -23.48 42.38 -42.82
N ALA A 46 -24.18 43.29 -42.14
CA ALA A 46 -25.56 43.68 -42.40
C ALA A 46 -25.74 44.58 -43.64
N SER A 47 -26.76 44.25 -44.46
CA SER A 47 -27.61 45.25 -45.11
C SER A 47 -29.00 44.67 -45.45
N ASP A 48 -29.97 45.17 -44.69
CA ASP A 48 -31.26 45.74 -45.14
C ASP A 48 -32.46 44.89 -45.64
N VAL A 49 -33.63 45.34 -45.18
CA VAL A 49 -35.02 45.20 -45.69
C VAL A 49 -35.91 43.96 -45.36
N SER A 50 -36.71 44.13 -44.30
CA SER A 50 -38.16 43.89 -44.16
C SER A 50 -38.85 42.50 -44.22
N ALA A 51 -39.84 42.39 -43.31
CA ALA A 51 -41.17 41.75 -43.45
C ALA A 51 -41.41 40.29 -42.98
N SER A 52 -42.20 40.23 -41.88
CA SER A 52 -43.45 39.45 -41.74
C SER A 52 -43.47 38.03 -41.13
N ILE A 53 -44.23 37.94 -40.01
CA ILE A 53 -45.34 36.99 -39.74
C ILE A 53 -45.07 35.59 -39.11
N VAL A 54 -45.50 35.47 -37.84
CA VAL A 54 -46.29 34.39 -37.18
C VAL A 54 -45.60 33.02 -37.00
N SER A 55 -45.44 32.44 -35.80
CA SER A 55 -46.53 31.92 -34.94
C SER A 55 -46.05 31.26 -33.62
N ARG A 56 -46.92 31.40 -32.60
CA ARG A 56 -47.36 30.42 -31.57
C ARG A 56 -46.45 29.99 -30.41
N LYS A 57 -46.58 30.81 -29.36
CA LYS A 57 -46.70 30.53 -27.91
C LYS A 57 -47.56 29.28 -27.58
N ARG A 58 -47.13 28.48 -26.59
CA ARG A 58 -48.01 27.87 -25.57
C ARG A 58 -47.27 27.78 -24.24
N GLY A 59 -47.84 28.48 -23.25
CA GLY A 59 -47.35 28.57 -21.88
C GLY A 59 -47.86 27.44 -20.99
N ARG A 60 -47.15 27.29 -19.87
CA ARG A 60 -47.40 26.36 -18.77
C ARG A 60 -48.24 27.09 -17.71
N GLN A 61 -49.32 26.49 -17.25
CA GLN A 61 -50.11 26.96 -16.10
C GLN A 61 -49.63 26.23 -14.83
N SER A 62 -49.51 27.03 -13.78
CA SER A 62 -49.25 26.69 -12.37
C SER A 62 -50.50 26.11 -11.70
N ASN A 63 -50.30 25.32 -10.64
CA ASN A 63 -51.13 25.31 -9.44
C ASN A 63 -50.33 24.74 -8.25
N GLU A 64 -50.29 25.55 -7.19
CA GLU A 64 -50.00 25.31 -5.77
C GLU A 64 -51.07 24.36 -5.15
N ASP A 65 -50.97 23.64 -4.01
CA ASP A 65 -50.15 23.67 -2.78
C ASP A 65 -50.19 22.30 -2.05
N GLY A 66 -49.26 22.05 -1.13
CA GLY A 66 -49.36 21.01 -0.07
C GLY A 66 -48.03 20.61 0.59
N GLU A 67 -47.78 21.12 1.80
CA GLU A 67 -46.53 21.04 2.59
C GLU A 67 -46.08 19.64 3.10
N SER A 68 -44.75 19.49 3.18
CA SER A 68 -43.96 19.12 4.39
C SER A 68 -42.94 17.98 4.19
N THR A 69 -41.70 18.23 4.65
CA THR A 69 -40.50 17.35 4.70
C THR A 69 -39.71 17.14 3.39
N GLY A 70 -39.09 18.20 2.86
CA GLY A 70 -38.23 18.09 1.66
C GLY A 70 -37.03 19.04 1.57
N SER A 71 -36.77 19.88 2.57
CA SER A 71 -35.87 21.04 2.36
C SER A 71 -34.36 20.75 2.39
N GLU A 72 -33.92 19.57 2.84
CA GLU A 72 -32.48 19.22 2.86
C GLU A 72 -32.06 18.24 1.75
N LYS A 73 -32.99 17.46 1.19
CA LYS A 73 -32.70 16.56 0.06
C LYS A 73 -32.56 17.26 -1.30
N ILE A 74 -33.13 18.45 -1.46
CA ILE A 74 -33.18 19.16 -2.75
C ILE A 74 -31.90 19.98 -3.01
N LYS A 75 -31.14 20.35 -1.97
CA LYS A 75 -29.97 21.22 -2.13
C LYS A 75 -28.71 20.50 -2.65
N ALA A 76 -28.51 19.23 -2.34
CA ALA A 76 -27.34 18.47 -2.81
C ALA A 76 -27.43 18.04 -4.30
N THR A 77 -28.65 17.98 -4.85
CA THR A 77 -28.89 17.53 -6.23
C THR A 77 -28.73 18.61 -7.30
N ASP A 78 -28.75 19.90 -6.94
CA ASP A 78 -28.67 21.01 -7.90
C ASP A 78 -27.22 21.39 -8.26
N GLU A 79 -26.25 21.17 -7.38
CA GLU A 79 -24.88 21.68 -7.56
C GLU A 79 -24.07 20.99 -8.68
N PHE A 80 -24.38 19.73 -9.00
CA PHE A 80 -23.72 19.01 -10.09
C PHE A 80 -24.49 19.03 -11.41
N GLN A 81 -25.79 19.37 -11.39
CA GLN A 81 -26.65 19.35 -12.58
C GLN A 81 -26.16 20.31 -13.68
N ASP A 82 -25.60 21.44 -13.28
CA ASP A 82 -25.09 22.48 -14.18
C ASP A 82 -23.66 22.23 -14.68
N MET A 83 -22.94 21.25 -14.12
CA MET A 83 -21.59 20.92 -14.54
C MET A 83 -21.57 20.20 -15.90
N SER A 84 -20.59 20.56 -16.74
CA SER A 84 -20.32 19.83 -17.98
C SER A 84 -19.79 18.43 -17.68
N VAL A 85 -19.95 17.50 -18.63
CA VAL A 85 -19.41 16.13 -18.49
C VAL A 85 -17.90 16.15 -18.23
N LYS A 86 -17.15 17.12 -18.79
CA LYS A 86 -15.71 17.26 -18.55
C LYS A 86 -15.42 17.58 -17.07
N GLN A 87 -16.13 18.55 -16.51
CA GLN A 87 -15.95 18.95 -15.10
C GLN A 87 -16.40 17.85 -14.12
N LEU A 88 -17.47 17.10 -14.44
CA LEU A 88 -17.89 15.94 -13.66
C LEU A 88 -16.82 14.83 -13.68
N ARG A 89 -16.14 14.63 -14.81
CA ARG A 89 -15.03 13.67 -14.91
C ARG A 89 -13.80 14.11 -14.12
N GLU A 90 -13.48 15.40 -14.14
CA GLU A 90 -12.40 15.99 -13.34
C GLU A 90 -12.70 15.84 -11.84
N GLN A 91 -13.92 16.17 -11.40
CA GLN A 91 -14.35 15.96 -10.02
C GLN A 91 -14.34 14.47 -9.63
N ALA A 92 -14.82 13.58 -10.49
CA ALA A 92 -14.75 12.13 -10.22
C ALA A 92 -13.30 11.66 -10.06
N THR A 93 -12.39 12.15 -10.90
CA THR A 93 -10.96 11.83 -10.83
C THR A 93 -10.33 12.34 -9.53
N LEU A 94 -10.64 13.58 -9.13
CA LEU A 94 -10.16 14.19 -7.89
C LEU A 94 -10.68 13.47 -6.64
N ARG A 95 -11.93 13.01 -6.68
CA ARG A 95 -12.57 12.22 -5.60
C ARG A 95 -12.23 10.72 -5.65
N GLY A 96 -11.41 10.31 -6.62
CA GLY A 96 -10.93 8.93 -6.74
C GLY A 96 -11.99 7.92 -7.20
N ILE A 97 -13.08 8.40 -7.80
CA ILE A 97 -14.20 7.64 -8.35
C ILE A 97 -14.00 7.52 -9.87
N SER A 98 -14.62 6.52 -10.50
CA SER A 98 -14.47 6.31 -11.95
C SER A 98 -14.95 7.54 -12.76
N ALA A 99 -14.09 8.08 -13.64
CA ALA A 99 -14.42 9.18 -14.53
C ALA A 99 -15.08 8.73 -15.86
N THR A 100 -15.42 7.45 -16.02
CA THR A 100 -16.07 6.93 -17.23
C THR A 100 -17.58 6.84 -17.05
N GLY A 101 -18.37 7.10 -18.09
CA GLY A 101 -19.83 6.95 -18.06
C GLY A 101 -20.59 8.12 -18.66
N SER A 102 -21.92 8.00 -18.68
CA SER A 102 -22.86 9.05 -19.08
C SER A 102 -22.97 10.16 -18.01
N LYS A 103 -23.51 11.33 -18.35
CA LYS A 103 -23.70 12.44 -17.39
C LYS A 103 -24.50 11.99 -16.17
N LYS A 104 -25.55 11.18 -16.38
CA LYS A 104 -26.41 10.65 -15.31
C LYS A 104 -25.65 9.71 -14.36
N GLU A 105 -24.84 8.81 -14.90
CA GLU A 105 -24.03 7.87 -14.09
C GLU A 105 -22.92 8.59 -13.31
N LEU A 106 -22.35 9.67 -13.85
CA LEU A 106 -21.37 10.49 -13.14
C LEU A 106 -22.02 11.30 -12.03
N LEU A 107 -23.22 11.85 -12.28
CA LEU A 107 -24.00 12.58 -11.28
C LEU A 107 -24.38 11.67 -10.11
N GLU A 108 -24.96 10.51 -10.37
CA GLU A 108 -25.36 9.55 -9.33
C GLU A 108 -24.18 9.17 -8.43
N ARG A 109 -23.02 8.85 -9.02
CA ARG A 109 -21.81 8.50 -8.26
C ARG A 109 -21.16 9.65 -7.51
N LEU A 110 -21.28 10.88 -8.02
CA LEU A 110 -20.77 12.08 -7.35
C LEU A 110 -21.73 12.52 -6.24
N SER A 111 -23.03 12.35 -6.44
CA SER A 111 -24.07 12.66 -5.46
C SER A 111 -24.04 11.69 -4.28
N GLU A 112 -23.90 10.38 -4.51
CA GLU A 112 -23.67 9.37 -3.46
C GLU A 112 -22.38 9.61 -2.66
N ASP A 113 -21.43 10.36 -3.22
CA ASP A 113 -20.18 10.76 -2.54
C ASP A 113 -20.27 12.16 -1.91
N SER A 114 -21.32 12.93 -2.23
CA SER A 114 -21.49 14.34 -1.82
C SER A 114 -22.21 14.54 -0.50
N ASP A 115 -22.75 13.48 0.11
CA ASP A 115 -23.61 13.57 1.29
C ASP A 115 -22.97 14.23 2.54
N ASP A 116 -21.73 14.76 2.52
CA ASP A 116 -21.17 15.45 3.70
C ASP A 116 -19.92 16.37 3.55
N ILE A 117 -19.69 17.14 2.47
CA ILE A 117 -18.59 18.17 2.45
C ILE A 117 -18.89 19.41 1.55
N PRO A 118 -18.81 20.67 2.08
CA PRO A 118 -18.86 21.90 1.27
C PRO A 118 -17.54 22.19 0.53
N LEU A 119 -17.63 22.57 -0.74
CA LEU A 119 -16.49 22.85 -1.66
C LEU A 119 -15.79 24.19 -1.37
N GLY A 120 -14.45 24.14 -1.25
CA GLY A 120 -13.54 25.30 -1.30
C GLY A 120 -12.62 25.21 -2.52
N GLY A 121 -12.34 26.36 -3.14
CA GLY A 121 -11.73 26.52 -4.47
C GLY A 121 -10.35 25.91 -4.68
N ALA A 122 -10.14 25.44 -5.92
CA ALA A 122 -8.93 24.78 -6.39
C ALA A 122 -7.85 25.80 -6.83
N ASN A 123 -6.60 25.52 -6.46
CA ASN A 123 -5.43 25.99 -7.21
C ASN A 123 -4.68 24.76 -7.74
N GLU A 124 -4.59 24.68 -9.07
CA GLU A 124 -3.80 23.68 -9.80
C GLU A 124 -2.36 24.15 -9.95
N GLU A 125 -1.40 23.32 -9.59
CA GLU A 125 -0.14 23.21 -10.34
C GLU A 125 0.28 21.73 -10.36
N GLY A 126 0.27 21.15 -11.56
CA GLY A 126 0.78 19.82 -11.81
C GLY A 126 2.22 19.89 -12.28
N ASN A 127 3.10 19.06 -11.73
CA ASN A 127 4.27 18.59 -12.46
C ASN A 127 4.68 17.18 -12.04
N GLY A 128 5.07 16.39 -13.04
CA GLY A 128 5.35 14.97 -12.92
C GLY A 128 6.81 14.63 -12.60
N SER A 129 6.95 13.48 -11.93
CA SER A 129 8.09 12.53 -11.89
C SER A 129 9.47 13.04 -11.46
N LYS A 130 9.81 12.75 -10.20
CA LYS A 130 10.90 11.86 -9.75
C LYS A 130 10.73 11.72 -8.23
N GLU A 131 10.43 10.51 -7.75
CA GLU A 131 10.24 10.24 -6.32
C GLU A 131 11.59 10.41 -5.59
N LYS A 132 11.79 11.61 -5.04
CA LYS A 132 12.75 11.83 -3.95
C LYS A 132 12.21 11.12 -2.73
N ILE A 133 13.08 10.37 -2.04
CA ILE A 133 12.80 9.81 -0.71
C ILE A 133 12.34 10.98 0.18
N VAL A 134 11.05 11.01 0.52
CA VAL A 134 10.46 12.10 1.29
C VAL A 134 10.78 11.87 2.76
N THR A 135 11.56 12.75 3.36
CA THR A 135 11.90 12.71 4.79
C THR A 135 10.67 13.10 5.60
N ALA A 136 10.20 12.20 6.46
CA ALA A 136 9.03 12.44 7.30
C ALA A 136 9.40 13.29 8.52
N THR A 137 8.64 14.37 8.81
CA THR A 137 8.91 15.26 9.94
C THR A 137 8.17 14.77 11.18
N LYS A 138 8.89 14.18 12.14
CA LYS A 138 8.34 13.83 13.46
C LYS A 138 8.61 14.93 14.47
N LYS A 139 7.55 15.47 15.06
CA LYS A 139 7.59 16.31 16.26
C LYS A 139 6.49 15.82 17.19
N GLY A 140 6.83 15.40 18.41
CA GLY A 140 5.92 14.70 19.32
C GLY A 140 5.80 13.19 19.05
N ALA A 141 4.74 12.54 19.52
CA ALA A 141 4.54 11.08 19.38
C ALA A 141 4.18 10.63 17.96
N ALA A 142 3.44 11.45 17.20
CA ALA A 142 3.06 11.16 15.82
C ALA A 142 3.89 11.93 14.78
N VAL A 143 3.95 11.37 13.59
CA VAL A 143 4.60 11.97 12.44
C VAL A 143 3.60 12.90 11.75
N LEU A 144 4.03 14.11 11.42
CA LEU A 144 3.19 15.04 10.65
C LEU A 144 2.96 14.49 9.25
N ASP A 145 1.75 14.67 8.72
CA ASP A 145 1.46 14.28 7.35
C ASP A 145 2.46 14.90 6.35
N GLN A 146 3.00 14.07 5.46
CA GLN A 146 4.05 14.46 4.53
C GLN A 146 3.63 15.59 3.56
N TRP A 147 2.32 15.78 3.35
CA TRP A 147 1.77 16.80 2.46
C TRP A 147 1.34 18.08 3.16
N LEU A 148 1.61 18.22 4.46
CA LEU A 148 1.49 19.50 5.15
C LEU A 148 2.48 20.53 4.56
N PRO A 149 2.11 21.82 4.48
CA PRO A 149 3.03 22.88 4.11
C PRO A 149 4.26 22.94 5.03
N GLU A 150 5.44 23.22 4.45
CA GLU A 150 6.71 23.17 5.19
C GLU A 150 6.77 24.16 6.37
N HIS A 151 6.14 25.33 6.23
CA HIS A 151 6.03 26.31 7.32
C HIS A 151 5.22 25.78 8.52
N ILE A 152 4.23 24.91 8.28
CA ILE A 152 3.46 24.28 9.37
C ILE A 152 4.33 23.21 10.03
N LYS A 153 4.99 22.36 9.25
CA LYS A 153 5.91 21.34 9.78
C LYS A 153 7.04 21.95 10.62
N ALA A 154 7.49 23.16 10.27
CA ALA A 154 8.51 23.89 11.00
C ALA A 154 8.06 24.41 12.38
N HIS A 155 6.75 24.57 12.65
CA HIS A 155 6.25 25.27 13.85
C HIS A 155 5.11 24.57 14.60
N TYR A 156 4.68 23.39 14.16
CA TYR A 156 3.61 22.63 14.77
C TYR A 156 4.03 21.18 15.02
N HIS A 157 3.36 20.52 15.96
CA HIS A 157 3.45 19.09 16.24
C HIS A 157 2.04 18.50 16.39
N VAL A 158 1.92 17.17 16.31
CA VAL A 158 0.63 16.51 16.55
C VAL A 158 0.31 16.56 18.04
N LEU A 159 -0.91 17.01 18.39
CA LEU A 159 -1.37 17.13 19.76
C LEU A 159 -1.43 15.75 20.44
N GLN A 160 -0.84 15.67 21.63
CA GLN A 160 -0.88 14.50 22.50
C GLN A 160 -1.31 14.92 23.91
N LEU A 161 -2.27 14.21 24.49
CA LEU A 161 -2.71 14.39 25.87
C LEU A 161 -2.62 13.06 26.62
N GLY A 162 -1.59 12.89 27.45
CA GLY A 162 -1.28 11.60 28.08
C GLY A 162 -0.98 10.55 27.01
N ASP A 163 -1.72 9.44 27.04
CA ASP A 163 -1.60 8.35 26.07
C ASP A 163 -2.43 8.58 24.79
N ASP A 164 -3.27 9.64 24.76
CA ASP A 164 -4.12 9.94 23.62
C ASP A 164 -3.39 10.84 22.61
N VAL A 165 -2.97 10.25 21.49
CA VAL A 165 -2.43 10.96 20.32
C VAL A 165 -3.57 11.27 19.36
N TYR A 166 -3.82 12.54 19.06
CA TYR A 166 -4.93 12.98 18.19
C TYR A 166 -4.56 12.91 16.70
N ASP A 167 -4.34 11.68 16.24
CA ASP A 167 -4.04 11.29 14.86
C ASP A 167 -4.89 10.08 14.48
N ALA A 168 -5.65 10.20 13.40
CA ALA A 168 -6.52 9.13 12.92
C ALA A 168 -6.28 8.87 11.43
N MET A 169 -5.90 7.64 11.12
CA MET A 169 -5.85 7.13 9.76
C MET A 169 -7.04 6.21 9.51
N LEU A 170 -7.87 6.57 8.54
CA LEU A 170 -9.09 5.87 8.18
C LEU A 170 -8.98 5.29 6.77
N ASN A 171 -9.52 4.10 6.57
CA ASN A 171 -9.53 3.44 5.27
C ASN A 171 -10.89 2.82 4.98
N GLN A 172 -11.25 2.79 3.71
CA GLN A 172 -12.50 2.21 3.24
C GLN A 172 -12.31 1.63 1.84
N THR A 173 -12.60 0.35 1.69
CA THR A 173 -12.60 -0.31 0.39
C THR A 173 -13.93 -0.99 0.13
N ASN A 174 -14.56 -0.63 -0.99
CA ASN A 174 -15.72 -1.34 -1.50
C ASN A 174 -15.46 -1.75 -2.95
N VAL A 175 -15.30 -3.06 -3.15
CA VAL A 175 -14.93 -3.63 -4.44
C VAL A 175 -16.04 -3.45 -5.48
N GLY A 176 -17.31 -3.64 -5.09
CA GLY A 176 -18.46 -3.53 -6.00
C GLY A 176 -18.65 -2.12 -6.54
N TYR A 177 -18.44 -1.10 -5.71
CA TYR A 177 -18.56 0.31 -6.10
C TYR A 177 -17.23 0.94 -6.57
N ASN A 178 -16.18 0.12 -6.74
CA ASN A 178 -14.85 0.58 -7.15
C ASN A 178 -14.19 1.64 -6.22
N ASN A 179 -14.56 1.62 -4.95
CA ASN A 179 -14.06 2.54 -3.94
C ASN A 179 -12.84 1.94 -3.23
N ASN A 180 -11.78 2.73 -3.11
CA ASN A 180 -10.60 2.42 -2.30
C ASN A 180 -10.05 3.75 -1.78
N LYS A 181 -10.59 4.21 -0.66
CA LYS A 181 -10.47 5.58 -0.17
C LYS A 181 -9.80 5.62 1.19
N PHE A 182 -9.17 6.75 1.50
CA PHE A 182 -8.65 7.04 2.82
C PHE A 182 -9.06 8.41 3.32
N TYR A 183 -8.90 8.59 4.61
CA TYR A 183 -9.11 9.85 5.30
C TYR A 183 -8.13 9.95 6.48
N VAL A 184 -7.32 11.00 6.52
CA VAL A 184 -6.40 11.36 7.60
C VAL A 184 -7.01 12.51 8.36
N ILE A 185 -6.92 12.48 9.69
CA ILE A 185 -7.29 13.57 10.59
C ILE A 185 -6.15 13.77 11.59
N GLN A 186 -5.59 14.98 11.68
CA GLN A 186 -4.55 15.32 12.66
C GLN A 186 -4.91 16.62 13.39
N VAL A 187 -4.89 16.59 14.72
CA VAL A 187 -4.89 17.84 15.51
C VAL A 187 -3.46 18.30 15.68
N LEU A 188 -3.19 19.54 15.30
CA LEU A 188 -1.87 20.17 15.36
C LEU A 188 -1.86 21.24 16.45
N GLU A 189 -0.84 21.25 17.29
CA GLU A 189 -0.55 22.29 18.27
C GLU A 189 0.71 23.04 17.86
N SER A 190 0.68 24.37 17.98
CA SER A 190 1.87 25.18 17.73
C SER A 190 2.95 24.88 18.77
N ASP A 191 4.21 24.82 18.34
CA ASP A 191 5.37 24.64 19.23
C ASP A 191 5.50 25.80 20.24
N ALA A 192 4.96 26.98 19.92
CA ALA A 192 4.88 28.12 20.84
C ALA A 192 3.71 28.01 21.85
N GLY A 193 2.83 27.02 21.69
CA GLY A 193 1.63 26.81 22.49
C GLY A 193 0.47 27.75 22.14
N GLY A 194 -0.73 27.39 22.62
CA GLY A 194 -1.92 28.25 22.61
C GLY A 194 -2.65 28.45 21.27
N THR A 195 -2.13 27.86 20.18
CA THR A 195 -2.80 27.85 18.87
C THR A 195 -2.89 26.43 18.35
N PHE A 196 -4.08 26.04 17.91
CA PHE A 196 -4.40 24.69 17.45
C PHE A 196 -5.00 24.71 16.04
N MET A 197 -4.80 23.65 15.27
CA MET A 197 -5.41 23.46 13.95
C MET A 197 -5.85 22.01 13.78
N VAL A 198 -6.81 21.76 12.88
CA VAL A 198 -7.18 20.41 12.48
C VAL A 198 -6.90 20.25 11.00
N TYR A 199 -6.05 19.28 10.67
CA TYR A 199 -5.69 18.92 9.31
C TYR A 199 -6.47 17.70 8.85
N TYR A 200 -6.97 17.76 7.63
CA TYR A 200 -7.61 16.65 6.94
C TYR A 200 -6.92 16.37 5.61
N ARG A 201 -6.78 15.09 5.26
CA ARG A 201 -6.38 14.68 3.91
C ARG A 201 -7.14 13.44 3.49
N TRP A 202 -7.69 13.44 2.28
CA TRP A 202 -8.50 12.32 1.81
C TRP A 202 -8.38 12.12 0.31
N GLY A 203 -8.70 10.91 -0.13
CA GLY A 203 -8.68 10.57 -1.55
C GLY A 203 -8.54 9.08 -1.78
N ARG A 204 -8.09 8.71 -2.98
CA ARG A 204 -7.83 7.32 -3.34
C ARG A 204 -6.54 6.81 -2.70
N VAL A 205 -6.52 5.55 -2.26
CA VAL A 205 -5.27 4.95 -1.75
C VAL A 205 -4.20 4.94 -2.84
N GLY A 206 -2.98 5.32 -2.50
CA GLY A 206 -1.85 5.43 -3.44
C GLY A 206 -1.60 6.84 -3.99
N VAL A 207 -2.55 7.77 -3.83
CA VAL A 207 -2.39 9.14 -4.32
C VAL A 207 -2.43 10.16 -3.19
N LYS A 208 -1.87 11.35 -3.45
CA LYS A 208 -1.84 12.48 -2.51
C LYS A 208 -3.24 12.82 -1.95
N GLY A 209 -4.23 12.90 -2.84
CA GLY A 209 -5.59 13.30 -2.50
C GLY A 209 -5.76 14.81 -2.33
N GLN A 210 -6.93 15.21 -1.80
CA GLN A 210 -7.26 16.56 -1.38
C GLN A 210 -6.91 16.75 0.10
N ASN A 211 -6.69 18.00 0.51
CA ASN A 211 -6.46 18.33 1.91
C ASN A 211 -7.18 19.62 2.31
N LYS A 212 -7.35 19.81 3.63
CA LYS A 212 -7.93 21.01 4.22
C LYS A 212 -7.33 21.23 5.61
N ILE A 213 -7.09 22.48 5.96
CA ILE A 213 -6.73 22.89 7.31
C ILE A 213 -7.89 23.73 7.86
N GLN A 214 -8.28 23.48 9.10
CA GLN A 214 -9.32 24.22 9.80
C GLN A 214 -8.74 24.83 11.08
N GLY A 215 -9.16 26.06 11.37
CA GLY A 215 -8.60 26.90 12.43
C GLY A 215 -8.00 28.19 11.83
N PRO A 216 -7.09 28.87 12.57
CA PRO A 216 -6.58 28.49 13.90
C PRO A 216 -7.67 28.55 14.98
N TYR A 217 -7.59 27.63 15.94
CA TYR A 217 -8.36 27.63 17.17
C TYR A 217 -7.49 28.15 18.32
N THR A 218 -8.07 28.99 19.17
CA THR A 218 -7.44 29.46 20.42
C THR A 218 -7.72 28.55 21.61
N SER A 219 -8.72 27.67 21.50
CA SER A 219 -9.05 26.65 22.49
C SER A 219 -8.67 25.26 21.98
N ARG A 220 -7.91 24.54 22.81
CA ARG A 220 -7.56 23.13 22.59
C ARG A 220 -8.80 22.26 22.47
N ASP A 221 -9.78 22.48 23.34
CA ASP A 221 -11.00 21.67 23.39
C ASP A 221 -11.84 21.84 22.12
N SER A 222 -11.86 23.04 21.53
CA SER A 222 -12.54 23.27 20.25
C SER A 222 -11.91 22.45 19.11
N ALA A 223 -10.57 22.40 19.03
CA ALA A 223 -9.86 21.60 18.03
C ALA A 223 -10.07 20.10 18.24
N ILE A 224 -10.06 19.64 19.49
CA ILE A 224 -10.36 18.25 19.86
C ILE A 224 -11.80 17.88 19.50
N ASN A 225 -12.77 18.75 19.76
CA ASN A 225 -14.17 18.50 19.46
C ASN A 225 -14.41 18.39 17.95
N GLU A 226 -13.80 19.27 17.14
CA GLU A 226 -13.84 19.18 15.69
C GLU A 226 -13.26 17.84 15.19
N PHE A 227 -12.11 17.41 15.74
CA PHE A 227 -11.53 16.11 15.44
C PHE A 227 -12.46 14.95 15.79
N LYS A 228 -13.02 14.94 17.01
CA LYS A 228 -13.92 13.87 17.49
C LYS A 228 -15.19 13.81 16.66
N GLN A 229 -15.78 14.97 16.34
CA GLN A 229 -16.95 15.05 15.48
C GLN A 229 -16.64 14.48 14.11
N LYS A 230 -15.53 14.90 13.48
CA LYS A 230 -15.18 14.39 12.15
C LYS A 230 -14.89 12.89 12.15
N PHE A 231 -14.22 12.39 13.20
CA PHE A 231 -14.00 10.96 13.38
C PHE A 231 -15.33 10.21 13.50
N TYR A 232 -16.27 10.70 14.31
CA TYR A 232 -17.60 10.11 14.44
C TYR A 232 -18.39 10.16 13.12
N ASP A 233 -18.38 11.28 12.39
CA ASP A 233 -19.07 11.41 11.11
C ASP A 233 -18.64 10.32 10.13
N LYS A 234 -17.33 10.06 10.06
CA LYS A 234 -16.73 9.11 9.09
C LYS A 234 -16.77 7.65 9.54
N THR A 235 -16.84 7.38 10.85
CA THR A 235 -16.73 6.01 11.39
C THR A 235 -17.96 5.53 12.15
N LYS A 236 -18.84 6.44 12.59
CA LYS A 236 -19.94 6.23 13.56
C LYS A 236 -19.48 5.67 14.91
N ASN A 237 -18.21 5.88 15.25
CA ASN A 237 -17.63 5.49 16.53
C ASN A 237 -17.13 6.72 17.28
N ASP A 238 -17.26 6.71 18.60
CA ASP A 238 -16.66 7.75 19.46
C ASP A 238 -15.15 7.55 19.59
N TRP A 239 -14.38 8.63 19.43
CA TRP A 239 -12.92 8.59 19.59
C TRP A 239 -12.47 8.06 20.95
N SER A 240 -13.20 8.40 22.01
CA SER A 240 -12.91 7.93 23.37
C SER A 240 -13.07 6.41 23.51
N ASN A 241 -13.94 5.79 22.71
CA ASN A 241 -14.18 4.35 22.72
C ASN A 241 -13.55 3.62 21.53
N ARG A 242 -12.60 4.25 20.82
CA ARG A 242 -11.98 3.72 19.58
C ARG A 242 -11.34 2.33 19.73
N LYS A 243 -10.97 1.91 20.94
CA LYS A 243 -10.44 0.55 21.20
C LYS A 243 -11.51 -0.54 21.06
N MET A 244 -12.79 -0.19 21.22
CA MET A 244 -13.95 -1.05 20.98
C MET A 244 -14.61 -0.70 19.64
N PHE A 245 -13.80 -0.56 18.58
CA PHE A 245 -14.28 -0.13 17.27
C PHE A 245 -15.25 -1.12 16.64
N GLU A 246 -16.42 -0.64 16.22
CA GLU A 246 -17.41 -1.40 15.45
C GLU A 246 -17.41 -0.96 13.98
N SER A 247 -17.34 -1.93 13.06
CA SER A 247 -17.36 -1.63 11.63
C SER A 247 -18.79 -1.54 11.11
N PHE A 248 -19.11 -0.41 10.47
CA PHE A 248 -20.41 -0.18 9.84
C PHE A 248 -20.30 -0.26 8.30
N PRO A 249 -21.29 -0.85 7.61
CA PRO A 249 -21.35 -0.83 6.15
C PRO A 249 -21.23 0.60 5.61
N HIS A 250 -20.47 0.79 4.52
CA HIS A 250 -20.27 2.08 3.86
C HIS A 250 -19.63 3.19 4.72
N HIS A 251 -19.05 2.85 5.88
CA HIS A 251 -18.28 3.78 6.70
C HIS A 251 -16.79 3.45 6.67
N TYR A 252 -15.97 4.39 7.12
CA TYR A 252 -14.53 4.17 7.21
C TYR A 252 -14.19 3.31 8.42
N MET A 253 -13.15 2.50 8.29
CA MET A 253 -12.53 1.79 9.40
C MET A 253 -11.33 2.59 9.91
N TRP A 254 -11.20 2.73 11.22
CA TRP A 254 -9.98 3.25 11.83
C TRP A 254 -8.88 2.19 11.79
N ILE A 255 -7.71 2.59 11.31
CA ILE A 255 -6.51 1.77 11.35
C ILE A 255 -5.69 2.18 12.57
N GLU A 256 -5.56 1.24 13.50
CA GLU A 256 -4.79 1.42 14.72
C GLU A 256 -3.30 1.51 14.40
N MET A 257 -2.69 2.63 14.78
CA MET A 257 -1.27 2.89 14.66
C MET A 257 -0.60 2.70 16.02
N ASP A 258 0.52 1.97 16.06
CA ASP A 258 1.34 1.85 17.27
C ASP A 258 2.23 3.11 17.42
N TYR A 259 1.82 4.04 18.30
CA TYR A 259 2.55 5.27 18.62
C TYR A 259 3.50 5.12 19.81
N ASN A 260 3.53 3.94 20.46
CA ASN A 260 4.30 3.71 21.70
C ASN A 260 5.82 3.66 21.49
N GLU A 261 6.31 3.97 20.29
CA GLU A 261 7.73 4.01 19.99
C GLU A 261 8.19 5.46 19.83
N GLU A 262 9.07 5.90 20.74
CA GLU A 262 9.91 7.09 20.57
C GLU A 262 10.81 6.91 19.32
N GLU A 263 10.24 7.05 18.13
CA GLU A 263 11.01 7.11 16.89
C GLU A 263 11.93 8.34 16.92
N LYS A 264 13.14 8.22 17.44
CA LYS A 264 14.24 9.08 17.00
C LYS A 264 14.67 8.57 15.62
N GLN A 265 13.98 9.01 14.57
CA GLN A 265 14.53 8.83 13.23
C GLN A 265 15.64 9.86 13.03
N LEU A 266 16.85 9.33 12.82
CA LEU A 266 17.98 10.03 12.25
C LEU A 266 17.52 10.74 10.98
N SER A 267 17.55 12.07 11.00
CA SER A 267 17.54 12.84 9.78
C SER A 267 18.73 12.38 8.93
N VAL A 268 18.48 11.66 7.85
CA VAL A 268 19.43 11.63 6.73
C VAL A 268 19.36 13.01 6.10
N GLN A 269 20.00 13.98 6.76
CA GLN A 269 20.55 15.11 6.03
C GLN A 269 21.74 14.52 5.28
N GLU A 270 21.60 14.39 3.97
CA GLU A 270 22.75 14.51 3.07
C GLU A 270 23.38 15.88 3.33
N LYS A 271 24.21 15.98 4.36
CA LYS A 271 25.16 17.07 4.48
C LYS A 271 26.20 16.82 3.41
N ASN A 272 26.05 17.57 2.31
CA ASN A 272 27.15 17.81 1.39
C ASN A 272 28.39 18.21 2.20
N ASP A 273 29.50 17.57 1.82
CA ASP A 273 30.83 17.67 2.42
C ASP A 273 31.24 19.07 2.87
N SER A 274 31.67 19.17 4.13
CA SER A 274 33.09 19.37 4.45
C SER A 274 33.27 19.65 5.94
N ALA A 275 34.37 19.12 6.50
CA ALA A 275 34.86 19.29 7.86
C ALA A 275 34.14 18.49 8.96
N LEU A 276 34.37 17.17 8.96
CA LEU A 276 34.88 16.37 10.09
C LEU A 276 34.99 14.92 9.62
N ARG A 277 36.19 14.49 9.18
CA ARG A 277 36.50 13.07 8.95
C ARG A 277 36.46 12.35 10.30
N GLY A 278 35.29 11.84 10.69
CA GLY A 278 35.19 10.69 11.59
C GLY A 278 35.62 9.45 10.82
N GLN A 279 36.50 8.64 11.40
CA GLN A 279 36.93 7.36 10.84
C GLN A 279 35.71 6.47 10.51
N PRO A 280 35.76 5.62 9.47
CA PRO A 280 34.71 4.62 9.27
C PRO A 280 34.69 3.74 10.53
N LEU A 281 33.55 3.69 11.23
CA LEU A 281 33.40 2.73 12.33
C LEU A 281 33.46 1.34 11.71
N GLU A 282 34.59 0.67 11.91
CA GLU A 282 34.79 -0.71 11.48
C GLU A 282 33.91 -1.62 12.33
N THR A 283 33.08 -2.42 11.66
CA THR A 283 32.25 -3.38 12.36
C THR A 283 33.10 -4.49 12.96
N GLN A 284 32.71 -4.98 14.14
CA GLN A 284 33.36 -6.13 14.78
C GLN A 284 33.00 -7.46 14.09
N LEU A 285 32.07 -7.43 13.13
CA LEU A 285 31.65 -8.61 12.38
C LEU A 285 32.68 -8.98 11.31
N GLU A 286 32.86 -10.28 11.10
CA GLU A 286 33.55 -10.78 9.92
C GLU A 286 32.89 -10.22 8.64
N PRO A 287 33.66 -9.76 7.62
CA PRO A 287 33.11 -9.08 6.44
C PRO A 287 31.98 -9.84 5.72
N ARG A 288 32.05 -11.17 5.69
CA ARG A 288 31.02 -12.03 5.09
C ARG A 288 29.70 -11.97 5.87
N ILE A 289 29.78 -12.00 7.19
CA ILE A 289 28.63 -11.85 8.08
C ILE A 289 28.09 -10.42 7.97
N ALA A 290 28.95 -9.40 8.04
CA ALA A 290 28.57 -8.00 7.92
C ALA A 290 27.77 -7.72 6.64
N LYS A 291 28.23 -8.26 5.49
CA LYS A 291 27.52 -8.15 4.22
C LYS A 291 26.15 -8.83 4.25
N PHE A 292 26.05 -10.00 4.86
CA PHE A 292 24.79 -10.73 5.00
C PHE A 292 23.80 -10.02 5.92
N ILE A 293 24.23 -9.56 7.09
CA ILE A 293 23.38 -8.82 8.05
C ILE A 293 22.91 -7.51 7.42
N SER A 294 23.79 -6.78 6.73
CA SER A 294 23.42 -5.57 5.99
C SER A 294 22.33 -5.83 4.94
N LEU A 295 22.31 -7.02 4.34
CA LEU A 295 21.31 -7.41 3.35
C LEU A 295 19.95 -7.69 3.99
N ILE A 296 19.91 -8.52 5.05
CA ILE A 296 18.64 -8.97 5.66
C ILE A 296 18.04 -7.95 6.63
N CYS A 297 18.83 -7.02 7.17
CA CYS A 297 18.39 -5.95 8.08
C CYS A 297 18.19 -4.60 7.35
N ASN A 298 18.03 -4.61 6.03
CA ASN A 298 17.83 -3.40 5.24
C ASN A 298 16.37 -2.92 5.28
N ILE A 299 16.11 -1.89 6.10
CA ILE A 299 14.77 -1.29 6.24
C ILE A 299 14.24 -0.73 4.91
N SER A 300 15.09 -0.11 4.10
CA SER A 300 14.69 0.45 2.80
C SER A 300 14.23 -0.64 1.84
N MET A 301 14.92 -1.78 1.81
CA MET A 301 14.52 -2.96 1.03
C MET A 301 13.19 -3.54 1.54
N MET A 302 12.99 -3.62 2.87
CA MET A 302 11.70 -4.04 3.44
C MET A 302 10.55 -3.10 3.03
N LYS A 303 10.78 -1.78 3.02
CA LYS A 303 9.79 -0.78 2.55
C LYS A 303 9.46 -0.98 1.07
N GLN A 304 10.49 -1.11 0.24
CA GLN A 304 10.32 -1.33 -1.19
C GLN A 304 9.51 -2.59 -1.47
N HIS A 305 9.84 -3.68 -0.78
CA HIS A 305 9.12 -4.93 -0.95
C HIS A 305 7.65 -4.83 -0.57
N MET A 306 7.32 -4.06 0.47
CA MET A 306 5.93 -3.77 0.83
C MET A 306 5.17 -3.02 -0.27
N MET A 307 5.81 -2.07 -0.93
CA MET A 307 5.21 -1.41 -2.10
C MET A 307 4.99 -2.38 -3.26
N GLU A 308 5.94 -3.28 -3.53
CA GLU A 308 5.84 -4.28 -4.61
C GLU A 308 4.72 -5.30 -4.40
N ILE A 309 4.48 -5.74 -3.15
CA ILE A 309 3.34 -6.62 -2.81
C ILE A 309 1.99 -5.89 -2.85
N GLY A 310 1.99 -4.58 -3.16
CA GLY A 310 0.81 -3.74 -3.32
C GLY A 310 0.29 -3.12 -2.03
N TYR A 311 1.08 -3.19 -0.95
CA TYR A 311 0.76 -2.55 0.32
C TYR A 311 1.14 -1.07 0.29
N ASN A 312 0.29 -0.21 0.85
CA ASN A 312 0.59 1.22 0.91
C ASN A 312 1.43 1.56 2.16
N ALA A 313 2.76 1.56 1.98
CA ALA A 313 3.72 1.84 3.06
C ALA A 313 3.67 3.28 3.59
N ASP A 314 3.24 4.26 2.77
CA ASP A 314 3.11 5.66 3.19
C ASP A 314 2.03 5.85 4.25
N LYS A 315 0.98 5.02 4.18
CA LYS A 315 -0.15 5.08 5.12
C LYS A 315 0.11 4.36 6.42
N LEU A 316 0.84 3.25 6.33
CA LEU A 316 1.15 2.38 7.45
C LEU A 316 2.65 2.03 7.39
N PRO A 317 3.52 2.93 7.87
CA PRO A 317 4.94 2.66 7.95
C PRO A 317 5.23 1.39 8.76
N LEU A 318 6.31 0.69 8.37
CA LEU A 318 6.67 -0.67 8.81
C LEU A 318 6.55 -0.96 10.32
N GLY A 319 6.86 0.01 11.17
CA GLY A 319 6.86 -0.19 12.62
C GLY A 319 5.52 0.06 13.30
N LYS A 320 4.50 0.55 12.58
CA LYS A 320 3.24 1.02 13.18
C LYS A 320 2.04 0.11 12.92
N LEU A 321 2.22 -0.97 12.14
CA LEU A 321 1.16 -1.95 11.92
C LEU A 321 0.95 -2.79 13.19
N SER A 322 -0.24 -2.70 13.79
CA SER A 322 -0.55 -3.44 14.99
C SER A 322 -0.73 -4.94 14.72
N LYS A 323 -0.31 -5.80 15.66
CA LYS A 323 -0.58 -7.25 15.61
C LYS A 323 -2.08 -7.56 15.50
N SER A 324 -2.93 -6.69 16.09
CA SER A 324 -4.39 -6.78 16.00
C SER A 324 -4.87 -6.64 14.54
N THR A 325 -4.30 -5.70 13.78
CA THR A 325 -4.62 -5.48 12.35
C THR A 325 -4.20 -6.67 11.48
N ILE A 326 -3.00 -7.22 11.70
CA ILE A 326 -2.52 -8.43 11.01
C ILE A 326 -3.46 -9.62 11.30
N SER A 327 -3.82 -9.79 12.57
CA SER A 327 -4.74 -10.86 13.01
C SER A 327 -6.13 -10.72 12.39
N LYS A 328 -6.68 -9.48 12.29
CA LYS A 328 -7.92 -9.20 11.57
C LYS A 328 -7.79 -9.57 10.08
N GLY A 329 -6.66 -9.25 9.46
CA GLY A 329 -6.34 -9.64 8.07
C GLY A 329 -6.42 -11.16 7.86
N TYR A 330 -5.77 -11.94 8.71
CA TYR A 330 -5.84 -13.41 8.67
C TYR A 330 -7.28 -13.94 8.83
N ASN A 331 -8.03 -13.40 9.79
CA ASN A 331 -9.42 -13.83 10.02
C ASN A 331 -10.32 -13.57 8.81
N ILE A 332 -10.13 -12.45 8.09
CA ILE A 332 -10.89 -12.18 6.87
C ILE A 332 -10.46 -13.13 5.74
N LEU A 333 -9.16 -13.39 5.57
CA LEU A 333 -8.68 -14.39 4.60
C LEU A 333 -9.23 -15.80 4.91
N LYS A 334 -9.40 -16.14 6.19
CA LYS A 334 -10.08 -17.36 6.63
C LYS A 334 -11.54 -17.41 6.22
N ARG A 335 -12.30 -16.33 6.44
CA ARG A 335 -13.68 -16.23 5.96
C ARG A 335 -13.77 -16.32 4.43
N ILE A 336 -12.82 -15.74 3.70
CA ILE A 336 -12.73 -15.87 2.24
C ILE A 336 -12.49 -17.33 1.86
N ALA A 337 -11.54 -18.00 2.51
CA ALA A 337 -11.22 -19.40 2.29
C ALA A 337 -12.42 -20.34 2.48
N ASP A 338 -13.32 -20.02 3.41
CA ASP A 338 -14.51 -20.83 3.69
C ASP A 338 -15.57 -20.73 2.58
N VAL A 339 -15.59 -19.63 1.81
CA VAL A 339 -16.58 -19.39 0.74
C VAL A 339 -16.02 -19.48 -0.68
N ILE A 340 -14.68 -19.53 -0.83
CA ILE A 340 -14.01 -19.56 -2.13
C ILE A 340 -14.37 -20.85 -2.90
N GLY A 341 -14.64 -20.72 -4.20
CA GLY A 341 -15.12 -21.83 -5.03
C GLY A 341 -16.63 -22.11 -4.94
N GLY A 342 -17.35 -21.47 -4.02
CA GLY A 342 -18.82 -21.46 -4.01
C GLY A 342 -19.43 -20.48 -5.01
N SER A 343 -20.75 -20.53 -5.19
CA SER A 343 -21.49 -19.66 -6.13
C SER A 343 -21.72 -18.23 -5.62
N ASN A 344 -21.31 -17.90 -4.38
CA ASN A 344 -21.67 -16.65 -3.72
C ASN A 344 -20.65 -15.52 -3.99
N ARG A 345 -20.63 -15.05 -5.24
CA ARG A 345 -19.71 -14.00 -5.70
C ARG A 345 -19.81 -12.70 -4.89
N ARG A 346 -21.03 -12.31 -4.49
CA ARG A 346 -21.28 -11.07 -3.73
C ARG A 346 -20.59 -11.09 -2.36
N THR A 347 -20.64 -12.22 -1.67
CA THR A 347 -19.95 -12.38 -0.38
C THR A 347 -18.43 -12.36 -0.55
N ILE A 348 -17.88 -12.98 -1.60
CA ILE A 348 -16.42 -12.91 -1.88
C ILE A 348 -16.00 -11.46 -2.17
N GLU A 349 -16.78 -10.72 -2.95
CA GLU A 349 -16.53 -9.30 -3.24
C GLU A 349 -16.56 -8.45 -1.97
N GLN A 350 -17.54 -8.67 -1.09
CA GLN A 350 -17.63 -7.99 0.20
C GLN A 350 -16.42 -8.29 1.08
N LEU A 351 -16.10 -9.57 1.28
CA LEU A 351 -14.96 -9.99 2.10
C LEU A 351 -13.61 -9.50 1.54
N SER A 352 -13.47 -9.45 0.21
CA SER A 352 -12.31 -8.85 -0.44
C SER A 352 -12.20 -7.36 -0.09
N GLY A 353 -13.33 -6.64 -0.10
CA GLY A 353 -13.39 -5.24 0.35
C GLY A 353 -13.04 -5.07 1.83
N GLU A 354 -13.56 -5.94 2.71
CA GLU A 354 -13.19 -5.96 4.12
C GLU A 354 -11.68 -6.17 4.31
N PHE A 355 -11.08 -7.12 3.58
CA PHE A 355 -9.64 -7.37 3.63
C PHE A 355 -8.82 -6.14 3.23
N TYR A 356 -9.17 -5.49 2.11
CA TYR A 356 -8.47 -4.28 1.65
C TYR A 356 -8.75 -3.05 2.50
N THR A 357 -9.85 -3.05 3.25
CA THR A 357 -10.14 -2.04 4.27
C THR A 357 -9.20 -2.19 5.46
N VAL A 358 -8.95 -3.42 5.92
CA VAL A 358 -8.05 -3.72 7.04
C VAL A 358 -6.58 -3.61 6.66
N ILE A 359 -6.22 -4.10 5.48
CA ILE A 359 -4.86 -4.07 4.94
C ILE A 359 -4.86 -3.14 3.72
N PRO A 360 -4.48 -1.86 3.86
CA PRO A 360 -4.53 -0.89 2.77
C PRO A 360 -3.65 -1.29 1.59
N HIS A 361 -4.25 -1.29 0.41
CA HIS A 361 -3.56 -1.59 -0.83
C HIS A 361 -3.63 -0.43 -1.81
N ASP A 362 -2.53 -0.21 -2.52
CA ASP A 362 -2.52 0.65 -3.69
C ASP A 362 -2.82 -0.15 -4.95
N PHE A 363 -3.97 0.13 -5.56
CA PHE A 363 -4.39 -0.48 -6.82
C PHE A 363 -4.23 0.46 -8.02
N GLY A 364 -3.64 1.65 -7.83
CA GLY A 364 -3.70 2.75 -8.78
C GLY A 364 -5.14 3.01 -9.21
N PHE A 365 -5.35 3.43 -10.46
CA PHE A 365 -6.69 3.68 -11.02
C PHE A 365 -7.34 2.44 -11.67
N LYS A 366 -6.84 1.23 -11.37
CA LYS A 366 -7.44 -0.02 -11.89
C LYS A 366 -8.77 -0.29 -11.19
N LYS A 367 -9.67 -0.97 -11.90
CA LYS A 367 -10.98 -1.38 -11.35
C LYS A 367 -10.82 -2.38 -10.21
N MET A 368 -11.46 -2.12 -9.07
CA MET A 368 -11.39 -2.96 -7.88
C MET A 368 -11.89 -4.38 -8.12
N SER A 369 -12.85 -4.57 -9.04
CA SER A 369 -13.38 -5.87 -9.44
C SER A 369 -12.31 -6.86 -9.94
N ASN A 370 -11.15 -6.34 -10.40
CA ASN A 370 -10.04 -7.19 -10.84
C ASN A 370 -9.29 -7.83 -9.66
N PHE A 371 -9.42 -7.25 -8.47
CA PHE A 371 -8.69 -7.63 -7.26
C PHE A 371 -9.55 -8.44 -6.28
N VAL A 372 -10.74 -8.90 -6.70
CA VAL A 372 -11.53 -9.87 -5.91
C VAL A 372 -10.68 -11.12 -5.66
N ILE A 373 -10.66 -11.59 -4.41
CA ILE A 373 -9.89 -12.76 -3.97
C ILE A 373 -10.75 -14.01 -4.21
N ASP A 374 -10.97 -14.33 -5.50
CA ASP A 374 -11.89 -15.37 -5.96
C ASP A 374 -11.22 -16.69 -6.39
N THR A 375 -9.89 -16.74 -6.37
CA THR A 375 -9.13 -17.97 -6.68
C THR A 375 -8.21 -18.38 -5.53
N PRO A 376 -7.98 -19.70 -5.33
CA PRO A 376 -7.03 -20.18 -4.33
C PRO A 376 -5.62 -19.58 -4.50
N GLN A 377 -5.22 -19.28 -5.73
CA GLN A 377 -3.93 -18.64 -6.03
C GLN A 377 -3.87 -17.20 -5.49
N LYS A 378 -4.92 -16.40 -5.71
CA LYS A 378 -5.01 -15.04 -5.15
C LYS A 378 -5.04 -15.06 -3.62
N LEU A 379 -5.80 -16.00 -3.04
CA LEU A 379 -5.85 -16.21 -1.59
C LEU A 379 -4.45 -16.52 -1.04
N LYS A 380 -3.73 -17.46 -1.66
CA LYS A 380 -2.36 -17.80 -1.28
C LYS A 380 -1.42 -16.60 -1.37
N GLN A 381 -1.49 -15.82 -2.45
CA GLN A 381 -0.68 -14.60 -2.59
C GLN A 381 -0.96 -13.57 -1.47
N LYS A 382 -2.22 -13.40 -1.07
CA LYS A 382 -2.58 -12.51 0.04
C LYS A 382 -2.19 -13.06 1.40
N LEU A 383 -2.18 -14.39 1.55
CA LEU A 383 -1.69 -15.03 2.76
C LEU A 383 -0.18 -14.82 2.94
N GLU A 384 0.62 -15.12 1.91
CA GLU A 384 2.07 -14.91 1.90
C GLU A 384 2.43 -13.42 2.11
N MET A 385 1.59 -12.52 1.61
CA MET A 385 1.73 -11.08 1.85
C MET A 385 1.54 -10.72 3.33
N VAL A 386 0.50 -11.22 4.00
CA VAL A 386 0.26 -10.95 5.42
C VAL A 386 1.34 -11.60 6.30
N GLU A 387 1.85 -12.77 5.92
CA GLU A 387 3.02 -13.40 6.56
C GLU A 387 4.27 -12.51 6.46
N ALA A 388 4.56 -11.99 5.27
CA ALA A 388 5.69 -11.07 5.08
C ALA A 388 5.54 -9.78 5.90
N LEU A 389 4.31 -9.24 6.02
CA LEU A 389 4.04 -8.09 6.88
C LEU A 389 4.35 -8.37 8.35
N ASP A 390 3.97 -9.55 8.87
CA ASP A 390 4.26 -9.94 10.26
C ASP A 390 5.78 -10.05 10.51
N GLU A 391 6.52 -10.68 9.60
CA GLU A 391 7.98 -10.79 9.70
C GLU A 391 8.68 -9.43 9.64
N ILE A 392 8.20 -8.51 8.81
CA ILE A 392 8.74 -7.15 8.71
C ILE A 392 8.46 -6.35 9.99
N VAL A 393 7.28 -6.50 10.61
CA VAL A 393 6.97 -5.85 11.89
C VAL A 393 7.92 -6.36 12.98
N VAL A 394 8.15 -7.67 13.04
CA VAL A 394 9.12 -8.29 13.95
C VAL A 394 10.52 -7.73 13.69
N ALA A 395 10.98 -7.73 12.43
CA ALA A 395 12.30 -7.24 12.05
C ALA A 395 12.47 -5.76 12.40
N THR A 396 11.45 -4.94 12.16
CA THR A 396 11.49 -3.50 12.46
C THR A 396 11.59 -3.25 13.96
N LYS A 397 10.86 -4.01 14.80
CA LYS A 397 10.96 -3.91 16.26
C LYS A 397 12.35 -4.31 16.74
N LEU A 398 12.89 -5.42 16.23
CA LEU A 398 14.26 -5.86 16.53
C LEU A 398 15.31 -4.81 16.17
N LEU A 399 15.13 -4.06 15.08
CA LEU A 399 16.09 -3.04 14.65
C LEU A 399 15.94 -1.70 15.39
N LYS A 400 14.80 -1.43 16.04
CA LYS A 400 14.53 -0.16 16.72
C LYS A 400 14.92 -0.13 18.19
N ASP A 401 14.91 -1.27 18.88
CA ASP A 401 14.94 -1.36 20.34
C ASP A 401 16.23 -0.87 21.05
N ASP A 402 17.27 -0.34 20.37
CA ASP A 402 18.41 0.28 21.08
C ASP A 402 19.33 1.16 20.18
N THR A 403 18.84 2.32 19.72
CA THR A 403 19.71 3.33 19.07
C THR A 403 20.40 4.28 20.07
N GLY A 404 20.35 3.97 21.37
CA GLY A 404 21.10 4.69 22.39
C GLY A 404 22.59 4.37 22.33
N MET A 405 23.39 5.24 21.69
CA MET A 405 24.86 5.28 21.83
C MET A 405 25.58 3.93 21.60
N GLN A 406 25.20 3.15 20.58
CA GLN A 406 25.94 1.94 20.23
C GLN A 406 26.97 2.22 19.13
N GLU A 407 28.23 1.86 19.40
CA GLU A 407 29.36 2.06 18.49
C GLU A 407 29.19 1.24 17.19
N ASP A 408 28.62 0.03 17.22
CA ASP A 408 28.40 -0.77 15.99
C ASP A 408 26.93 -1.21 15.84
N PRO A 409 26.12 -0.45 15.05
CA PRO A 409 24.71 -0.77 14.79
C PRO A 409 24.51 -2.13 14.11
N LEU A 410 25.47 -2.57 13.29
CA LEU A 410 25.36 -3.80 12.52
C LEU A 410 25.64 -5.02 13.39
N TYR A 411 26.69 -4.96 14.22
CA TYR A 411 26.97 -5.99 15.21
C TYR A 411 25.85 -6.13 16.23
N SER A 412 25.27 -5.02 16.67
CA SER A 412 24.11 -5.04 17.55
C SER A 412 22.89 -5.71 16.91
N SER A 413 22.61 -5.40 15.64
CA SER A 413 21.56 -6.07 14.87
C SER A 413 21.81 -7.59 14.82
N TYR A 414 23.06 -8.00 14.57
CA TYR A 414 23.47 -9.40 14.61
C TYR A 414 23.24 -10.06 15.98
N GLN A 415 23.64 -9.42 17.08
CA GLN A 415 23.42 -9.96 18.43
C GLN A 415 21.94 -10.18 18.74
N ARG A 416 21.05 -9.28 18.30
CA ARG A 416 19.60 -9.42 18.50
C ARG A 416 18.98 -10.58 17.72
N LEU A 417 19.61 -11.01 16.62
CA LEU A 417 19.19 -12.22 15.93
C LEU A 417 19.40 -13.45 16.81
N ARG A 418 20.27 -13.41 17.83
CA ARG A 418 20.52 -14.55 18.75
C ARG A 418 20.76 -15.85 17.97
N CYS A 419 21.52 -15.74 16.88
CA CYS A 419 21.83 -16.81 15.95
C CYS A 419 23.28 -16.61 15.50
N GLU A 420 24.14 -17.52 15.93
CA GLU A 420 25.55 -17.49 15.56
C GLU A 420 25.71 -17.96 14.11
N LEU A 421 26.44 -17.20 13.31
CA LEU A 421 26.73 -17.52 11.91
C LEU A 421 28.23 -17.73 11.74
N THR A 422 28.64 -18.92 11.31
CA THR A 422 30.03 -19.24 11.00
C THR A 422 30.20 -19.43 9.50
N PRO A 423 30.95 -18.58 8.80
CA PRO A 423 31.17 -18.73 7.37
C PRO A 423 32.00 -19.99 7.06
N LEU A 424 31.54 -20.79 6.10
CA LEU A 424 32.30 -21.96 5.65
C LEU A 424 33.41 -21.56 4.67
N GLY A 425 34.54 -22.27 4.73
CA GLY A 425 35.59 -22.23 3.73
C GLY A 425 35.14 -22.91 2.44
N ALA A 426 35.50 -22.35 1.28
CA ALA A 426 35.13 -22.90 -0.02
C ALA A 426 35.78 -24.27 -0.30
N ASP A 427 36.87 -24.58 0.40
CA ASP A 427 37.61 -25.83 0.36
C ASP A 427 37.06 -26.90 1.33
N SER A 428 36.10 -26.56 2.18
CA SER A 428 35.55 -27.51 3.14
C SER A 428 34.69 -28.60 2.50
N ASP A 429 34.74 -29.81 3.07
CA ASP A 429 33.89 -30.93 2.64
C ASP A 429 32.39 -30.60 2.75
N GLU A 430 32.01 -29.83 3.78
CA GLU A 430 30.64 -29.37 3.99
C GLU A 430 30.18 -28.44 2.86
N PHE A 431 31.03 -27.48 2.45
CA PHE A 431 30.74 -26.62 1.30
C PHE A 431 30.54 -27.45 0.03
N ASN A 432 31.45 -28.39 -0.25
CA ASN A 432 31.38 -29.27 -1.43
C ASN A 432 30.12 -30.14 -1.42
N MET A 433 29.73 -30.67 -0.26
CA MET A 433 28.49 -31.44 -0.11
C MET A 433 27.27 -30.59 -0.45
N ILE A 434 27.20 -29.36 0.06
CA ILE A 434 26.06 -28.46 -0.15
C ILE A 434 26.00 -28.01 -1.61
N ALA A 435 27.13 -27.65 -2.20
CA ALA A 435 27.23 -27.28 -3.61
C ALA A 435 26.78 -28.42 -4.54
N LYS A 436 27.22 -29.66 -4.25
CA LYS A 436 26.77 -30.84 -4.97
C LYS A 436 25.27 -31.11 -4.78
N TYR A 437 24.74 -30.93 -3.57
CA TYR A 437 23.32 -31.12 -3.29
C TYR A 437 22.47 -30.10 -4.06
N LEU A 438 22.88 -28.83 -4.08
CA LEU A 438 22.23 -27.77 -4.86
C LEU A 438 22.20 -28.11 -6.35
N HIS A 439 23.35 -28.47 -6.93
CA HIS A 439 23.45 -28.79 -8.36
C HIS A 439 22.59 -30.00 -8.75
N ASN A 440 22.66 -31.08 -7.97
CA ASN A 440 21.94 -32.32 -8.25
C ASN A 440 20.43 -32.18 -8.11
N THR A 441 19.96 -31.19 -7.34
CA THR A 441 18.54 -31.01 -7.02
C THR A 441 17.91 -29.77 -7.66
N HIS A 442 18.56 -29.23 -8.69
CA HIS A 442 17.96 -28.25 -9.58
C HIS A 442 17.01 -28.95 -10.56
N ALA A 443 15.70 -28.83 -10.33
CA ALA A 443 14.68 -29.46 -11.17
C ALA A 443 14.73 -28.94 -12.61
N LYS A 444 14.62 -29.86 -13.58
CA LYS A 444 14.66 -29.56 -15.03
C LYS A 444 13.55 -28.59 -15.48
N THR A 445 12.43 -28.55 -14.77
CA THR A 445 11.30 -27.64 -15.05
C THR A 445 11.55 -26.20 -14.59
N HIS A 446 12.59 -25.94 -13.79
CA HIS A 446 12.97 -24.62 -13.31
C HIS A 446 14.26 -24.14 -13.99
N SER A 447 14.36 -24.35 -15.31
CA SER A 447 15.55 -24.01 -16.11
C SER A 447 15.60 -22.55 -16.55
N ASN A 448 14.64 -21.72 -16.13
CA ASN A 448 14.56 -20.30 -16.45
C ASN A 448 15.55 -19.44 -15.65
N TYR A 449 16.26 -20.02 -14.69
CA TYR A 449 17.30 -19.34 -13.93
C TYR A 449 18.44 -20.30 -13.57
N ALA A 450 19.63 -19.74 -13.37
CA ALA A 450 20.77 -20.40 -12.74
C ALA A 450 21.05 -19.75 -11.39
N VAL A 451 21.78 -20.44 -10.52
CA VAL A 451 22.12 -19.93 -9.18
C VAL A 451 23.59 -20.14 -8.91
N ASP A 452 24.24 -19.08 -8.44
CA ASP A 452 25.60 -19.11 -7.94
C ASP A 452 25.59 -19.04 -6.41
N ILE A 453 26.41 -19.89 -5.78
CA ILE A 453 26.59 -19.86 -4.33
C ILE A 453 27.54 -18.71 -3.99
N ILE A 454 26.98 -17.65 -3.38
CA ILE A 454 27.77 -16.50 -2.93
C ILE A 454 28.48 -16.81 -1.61
N GLN A 455 27.75 -17.35 -0.63
CA GLN A 455 28.27 -17.66 0.69
C GLN A 455 27.43 -18.75 1.36
N ILE A 456 28.08 -19.61 2.15
CA ILE A 456 27.42 -20.56 3.04
C ILE A 456 27.81 -20.23 4.48
N PHE A 457 26.81 -20.21 5.36
CA PHE A 457 27.00 -20.05 6.79
C PHE A 457 26.47 -21.30 7.50
N ARG A 458 27.24 -21.80 8.46
CA ARG A 458 26.68 -22.67 9.49
C ARG A 458 25.95 -21.77 10.48
N ALA A 459 24.66 -22.03 10.70
CA ALA A 459 23.85 -21.28 11.64
C ALA A 459 23.64 -22.09 12.93
N SER A 460 23.78 -21.43 14.09
CA SER A 460 23.51 -22.01 15.41
C SER A 460 22.59 -21.08 16.18
N LYS A 461 21.32 -21.45 16.27
CA LYS A 461 20.28 -20.66 16.94
C LYS A 461 20.26 -20.95 18.44
N GLU A 462 20.21 -19.88 19.25
CA GLU A 462 20.14 -20.00 20.70
C GLU A 462 18.93 -20.84 21.15
N GLY A 463 19.20 -21.87 21.97
CA GLY A 463 18.20 -22.79 22.54
C GLY A 463 17.61 -23.82 21.57
N GLU A 464 17.99 -23.80 20.29
CA GLU A 464 17.46 -24.72 19.29
C GLU A 464 17.99 -26.16 19.48
N VAL A 465 19.28 -26.29 19.79
CA VAL A 465 19.92 -27.58 20.09
C VAL A 465 19.23 -28.27 21.28
N GLU A 466 18.92 -27.53 22.34
CA GLU A 466 18.20 -28.03 23.51
C GLU A 466 16.78 -28.49 23.13
N ARG A 467 16.05 -27.69 22.35
CA ARG A 467 14.69 -28.04 21.89
C ARG A 467 14.70 -29.27 21.00
N PHE A 468 15.71 -29.43 20.17
CA PHE A 468 15.85 -30.53 19.22
C PHE A 468 16.37 -31.82 19.84
N ARG A 469 17.11 -31.74 20.96
CA ARG A 469 17.72 -32.89 21.66
C ARG A 469 16.74 -34.05 21.92
N LYS A 470 15.46 -33.76 22.19
CA LYS A 470 14.40 -34.76 22.39
C LYS A 470 14.10 -35.66 21.17
N PHE A 471 14.56 -35.26 19.97
CA PHE A 471 14.39 -36.01 18.72
C PHE A 471 15.69 -36.66 18.23
N SER A 472 16.81 -36.50 18.96
CA SER A 472 18.13 -37.03 18.58
C SER A 472 18.15 -38.55 18.36
N SER A 473 17.30 -39.31 19.04
CA SER A 473 17.19 -40.76 18.89
C SER A 473 16.33 -41.20 17.70
N MET A 474 15.59 -40.29 17.07
CA MET A 474 14.75 -40.62 15.92
C MET A 474 15.61 -40.85 14.66
N LYS A 475 15.28 -41.91 13.92
CA LYS A 475 16.11 -42.40 12.80
C LYS A 475 15.87 -41.66 11.48
N ASN A 476 14.66 -41.17 11.23
CA ASN A 476 14.31 -40.59 9.93
C ASN A 476 14.62 -39.09 9.91
N ARG A 477 15.93 -38.77 9.86
CA ARG A 477 16.44 -37.40 9.81
C ARG A 477 16.95 -37.10 8.41
N MET A 478 16.54 -35.95 7.87
CA MET A 478 16.94 -35.53 6.53
C MET A 478 17.36 -34.08 6.56
N LEU A 479 18.26 -33.72 5.64
CA LEU A 479 18.70 -32.35 5.42
C LEU A 479 17.90 -31.77 4.25
N LEU A 480 17.03 -30.78 4.49
CA LEU A 480 16.07 -30.29 3.50
C LEU A 480 16.07 -28.77 3.36
N TRP A 481 15.73 -28.32 2.15
CA TRP A 481 15.72 -26.91 1.76
C TRP A 481 14.45 -26.20 2.19
N HIS A 482 14.60 -25.00 2.73
CA HIS A 482 13.54 -24.03 2.95
C HIS A 482 13.93 -22.70 2.30
N GLY A 483 13.04 -22.14 1.49
CA GLY A 483 13.23 -20.83 0.86
C GLY A 483 12.16 -19.86 1.34
N SER A 484 12.55 -18.61 1.49
CA SER A 484 11.66 -17.53 1.94
C SER A 484 12.17 -16.20 1.40
N ARG A 485 11.26 -15.21 1.31
CA ARG A 485 11.57 -13.84 0.89
C ARG A 485 12.67 -13.23 1.75
N LEU A 486 13.48 -12.37 1.15
CA LEU A 486 14.62 -11.75 1.83
C LEU A 486 14.22 -11.02 3.12
N THR A 487 13.06 -10.36 3.10
CA THR A 487 12.48 -9.61 4.22
C THR A 487 12.19 -10.46 5.46
N ASN A 488 12.04 -11.77 5.32
CA ASN A 488 11.62 -12.65 6.40
C ASN A 488 12.81 -13.16 7.23
N TRP A 489 14.04 -13.06 6.72
CA TRP A 489 15.20 -13.71 7.35
C TRP A 489 15.60 -13.11 8.70
N ALA A 490 15.40 -11.80 8.91
CA ALA A 490 15.62 -11.20 10.23
C ALA A 490 14.66 -11.80 11.29
N GLY A 491 13.40 -12.03 10.94
CA GLY A 491 12.42 -12.70 11.81
C GLY A 491 12.73 -14.19 11.99
N ILE A 492 13.05 -14.90 10.91
CA ILE A 492 13.40 -16.34 10.95
C ILE A 492 14.65 -16.58 11.80
N LEU A 493 15.72 -15.80 11.63
CA LEU A 493 16.94 -15.99 12.43
C LEU A 493 16.72 -15.59 13.90
N SER A 494 15.87 -14.61 14.19
CA SER A 494 15.59 -14.20 15.57
C SER A 494 14.64 -15.13 16.33
N GLN A 495 13.67 -15.76 15.67
CA GLN A 495 12.62 -16.55 16.32
C GLN A 495 12.60 -18.04 15.94
N GLY A 496 13.33 -18.43 14.89
CA GLY A 496 13.21 -19.73 14.24
C GLY A 496 12.06 -19.78 13.24
N LEU A 497 11.92 -20.90 12.53
CA LEU A 497 10.79 -21.14 11.62
C LEU A 497 9.50 -21.33 12.44
N ARG A 498 8.43 -20.64 12.05
CA ARG A 498 7.15 -20.63 12.78
C ARG A 498 6.05 -21.26 11.94
N ILE A 499 5.09 -21.88 12.61
CA ILE A 499 3.84 -22.32 11.97
C ILE A 499 2.93 -21.11 11.88
N ALA A 500 2.20 -20.99 10.76
CA ALA A 500 1.18 -19.97 10.58
C ALA A 500 0.20 -19.92 11.78
N PRO A 501 -0.23 -18.71 12.20
CA PRO A 501 -1.01 -18.54 13.41
C PRO A 501 -2.41 -19.17 13.29
N PRO A 502 -3.11 -19.48 14.41
CA PRO A 502 -4.43 -20.14 14.41
C PRO A 502 -5.50 -19.43 13.55
N GLU A 503 -5.40 -18.12 13.41
CA GLU A 503 -6.29 -17.24 12.67
C GLU A 503 -6.14 -17.40 11.15
N ALA A 504 -4.98 -17.82 10.66
CA ALA A 504 -4.74 -18.01 9.24
C ALA A 504 -5.68 -19.07 8.64
N PRO A 505 -6.12 -18.96 7.37
CA PRO A 505 -6.82 -20.04 6.68
C PRO A 505 -5.96 -21.30 6.58
N VAL A 506 -6.59 -22.47 6.49
CA VAL A 506 -5.91 -23.71 6.06
C VAL A 506 -5.78 -23.74 4.53
N THR A 507 -6.79 -23.24 3.83
CA THR A 507 -6.80 -23.08 2.38
C THR A 507 -5.73 -22.07 1.96
N GLY A 508 -4.86 -22.49 1.04
CA GLY A 508 -3.64 -21.76 0.66
C GLY A 508 -2.38 -22.55 0.98
N TYR A 509 -2.45 -23.46 1.97
CA TYR A 509 -1.41 -24.44 2.26
C TYR A 509 -1.77 -25.81 1.67
N MET A 510 -0.79 -26.50 1.08
CA MET A 510 -1.04 -27.76 0.35
C MET A 510 -1.47 -28.91 1.28
N PHE A 511 -0.91 -28.96 2.50
CA PHE A 511 -1.15 -30.02 3.49
C PHE A 511 -1.51 -29.47 4.87
N GLY A 512 -2.02 -28.24 4.92
CA GLY A 512 -2.38 -27.55 6.15
C GLY A 512 -1.25 -26.73 6.77
N LYS A 513 -1.47 -26.20 7.97
CA LYS A 513 -0.50 -25.30 8.60
C LYS A 513 0.69 -26.11 9.09
N GLY A 514 1.88 -25.71 8.68
CA GLY A 514 3.12 -26.39 9.01
C GLY A 514 4.29 -25.63 8.41
N ILE A 515 5.48 -26.16 8.65
CA ILE A 515 6.70 -25.62 8.08
C ILE A 515 7.07 -26.54 6.91
N TYR A 516 7.25 -25.93 5.74
CA TYR A 516 7.36 -26.64 4.48
C TYR A 516 8.82 -26.69 4.02
N PHE A 517 9.22 -27.89 3.59
CA PHE A 517 10.56 -28.18 3.12
C PHE A 517 10.51 -28.92 1.78
N ALA A 518 11.61 -28.87 1.04
CA ALA A 518 11.82 -29.66 -0.16
C ALA A 518 13.19 -30.32 -0.15
N ASP A 519 13.26 -31.53 -0.68
CA ASP A 519 14.50 -32.18 -1.10
C ASP A 519 15.08 -31.52 -2.38
N MET A 520 14.20 -30.95 -3.21
CA MET A 520 14.58 -30.22 -4.42
C MET A 520 14.92 -28.76 -4.14
N PHE A 521 16.21 -28.39 -4.30
CA PHE A 521 16.69 -27.01 -4.16
C PHE A 521 15.81 -26.01 -4.93
N SER A 522 15.60 -26.24 -6.23
CA SER A 522 14.93 -25.26 -7.08
C SER A 522 13.45 -25.08 -6.72
N LYS A 523 12.82 -26.04 -6.02
CA LYS A 523 11.46 -25.89 -5.52
C LYS A 523 11.40 -24.89 -4.36
N SER A 524 12.37 -24.96 -3.44
CA SER A 524 12.49 -24.01 -2.34
C SER A 524 12.98 -22.65 -2.82
N ALA A 525 13.89 -22.59 -3.80
CA ALA A 525 14.40 -21.34 -4.35
C ALA A 525 13.31 -20.43 -4.95
N ASN A 526 12.24 -21.00 -5.52
CA ASN A 526 11.10 -20.22 -6.02
C ASN A 526 10.38 -19.41 -4.93
N TYR A 527 10.51 -19.78 -3.66
CA TYR A 527 9.95 -19.02 -2.53
C TYR A 527 10.83 -17.85 -2.08
N CYS A 528 12.02 -17.69 -2.66
CA CYS A 528 12.86 -16.52 -2.42
C CYS A 528 12.34 -15.26 -3.13
N TYR A 529 11.53 -15.43 -4.18
CA TYR A 529 10.99 -14.34 -5.01
C TYR A 529 12.07 -13.38 -5.54
N ALA A 530 13.25 -13.91 -5.88
CA ALA A 530 14.30 -13.13 -6.54
C ALA A 530 13.83 -12.65 -7.92
N THR A 531 14.24 -11.44 -8.29
CA THR A 531 13.89 -10.79 -9.56
C THR A 531 15.14 -10.17 -10.20
N ASP A 532 15.05 -9.71 -11.44
CA ASP A 532 16.17 -9.01 -12.09
C ASP A 532 16.59 -7.73 -11.35
N GLY A 533 15.66 -7.10 -10.62
CA GLY A 533 15.94 -5.94 -9.76
C GLY A 533 16.52 -6.28 -8.39
N CYS A 534 16.33 -7.52 -7.92
CA CYS A 534 16.88 -8.02 -6.67
C CYS A 534 17.21 -9.51 -6.82
N THR A 535 18.44 -9.79 -7.25
CA THR A 535 18.89 -11.14 -7.61
C THR A 535 19.31 -11.97 -6.40
N ALA A 536 19.48 -11.36 -5.24
CA ALA A 536 19.89 -12.04 -4.02
C ALA A 536 18.74 -12.90 -3.47
N GLY A 537 19.02 -14.19 -3.24
CA GLY A 537 18.13 -15.11 -2.55
C GLY A 537 18.86 -15.75 -1.36
N VAL A 538 18.10 -16.07 -0.32
CA VAL A 538 18.61 -16.78 0.86
C VAL A 538 17.78 -18.03 1.03
N LEU A 539 18.44 -19.16 1.22
CA LEU A 539 17.82 -20.43 1.54
C LEU A 539 18.43 -20.98 2.82
N LEU A 540 17.63 -21.76 3.54
CA LEU A 540 18.04 -22.49 4.72
C LEU A 540 18.05 -23.99 4.41
N LEU A 541 18.99 -24.68 5.02
CA LEU A 541 19.14 -26.12 4.93
C LEU A 541 19.07 -26.66 6.37
N CYS A 542 17.95 -27.27 6.74
CA CYS A 542 17.67 -27.69 8.12
C CYS A 542 17.75 -29.20 8.30
N GLU A 543 18.12 -29.64 9.50
CA GLU A 543 17.94 -31.03 9.91
C GLU A 543 16.48 -31.24 10.35
N VAL A 544 15.81 -32.17 9.67
CA VAL A 544 14.38 -32.41 9.77
C VAL A 544 14.11 -33.82 10.24
N VAL A 545 13.33 -33.97 11.30
CA VAL A 545 12.92 -35.29 11.79
C VAL A 545 11.50 -35.62 11.35
N PHE A 546 11.33 -36.78 10.72
CA PHE A 546 10.05 -37.31 10.30
C PHE A 546 9.59 -38.43 11.22
N GLN A 547 8.34 -38.36 11.67
CA GLN A 547 7.67 -39.50 12.28
C GLN A 547 6.72 -40.14 11.25
N VAL A 548 7.07 -41.33 10.77
CA VAL A 548 6.18 -42.11 9.91
C VAL A 548 5.11 -42.75 10.80
N SER A 549 3.87 -42.27 10.73
CA SER A 549 2.73 -42.96 11.35
C SER A 549 2.16 -43.97 10.34
N ALA A 550 2.12 -45.25 10.73
CA ALA A 550 1.69 -46.36 9.87
C ALA A 550 0.17 -46.41 9.61
N SER A 551 -0.56 -45.30 9.71
CA SER A 551 -2.02 -45.30 9.62
C SER A 551 -2.57 -44.32 8.58
N LYS A 552 -3.19 -44.93 7.57
CA LYS A 552 -4.06 -44.37 6.52
C LYS A 552 -3.32 -43.64 5.39
N LYS A 553 -3.22 -44.38 4.28
CA LYS A 553 -3.18 -43.86 2.90
C LYS A 553 -3.98 -42.53 2.86
N HIS A 554 -3.26 -41.44 2.57
CA HIS A 554 -3.78 -40.09 2.25
C HIS A 554 -3.91 -39.04 3.37
N LYS A 555 -3.32 -39.21 4.56
CA LYS A 555 -3.10 -38.07 5.48
C LYS A 555 -1.66 -38.03 6.02
N PHE A 556 -0.80 -37.27 5.35
CA PHE A 556 0.49 -36.87 5.93
C PHE A 556 0.22 -35.76 6.96
N THR A 557 0.03 -36.14 8.21
CA THR A 557 0.08 -35.20 9.33
C THR A 557 1.42 -35.38 10.01
N THR A 558 2.41 -34.57 9.62
CA THR A 558 3.72 -34.58 10.25
C THR A 558 3.70 -33.51 11.36
N LYS A 559 3.73 -33.93 12.63
CA LYS A 559 4.16 -33.05 13.72
C LYS A 559 5.66 -32.84 13.52
N MET A 560 6.07 -31.62 13.19
CA MET A 560 7.46 -31.29 12.91
C MET A 560 8.01 -30.32 13.96
N THR A 561 9.24 -30.55 14.39
CA THR A 561 10.01 -29.70 15.31
C THR A 561 11.47 -29.72 14.82
N TRP A 562 12.18 -28.59 14.84
CA TRP A 562 13.32 -28.32 13.93
C TRP A 562 14.63 -27.93 14.64
N CYS A 563 15.74 -28.10 13.89
CA CYS A 563 17.10 -27.57 14.12
C CYS A 563 17.61 -26.88 12.85
#